data_AF-A0A523XML5-F1
#
_entry.id   AF-A0A523XML5-F1
#
_cell.length_a   1.000
_cell.length_b   1.000
_cell.length_c   1.000
_cell.angle_alpha   90.00
_cell.angle_beta   90.00
_cell.angle_gamma   90.00
#
_symmetry.space_group_name_H-M   'P 1'
#
loop_
_entity.id
_entity.type
_entity.pdbx_description
1 polymer ?
#
loop_
_entity_poly.entity_id
_entity_poly.type
_entity_poly.pdbx_seq_one_letter_code
_entity_poly.pdbx_strand_id
1 'polypeptide(L)'
;MTDAHPCLGKVVAGALGECVHVAGVVSFLRLAEAAGWKTVFLGPAVSVDDFLQAVRREGADLVAVSYRLTPETGERLLGEFAEAADELHAAGVRFAFGGTPPIAKRARALGFFERVFDGNQPAEAVLAYLKGQTQAEGNQADYPQSMVERIVWKDPFPLLRHHFGLPTIEDTITGIECIADAGVLDVISLGIDQDAQENFFHPERQDPRARGAGGVPVRSPDDYRSLYQASRRGNFPLVRTYSGTDDFIKLAEMYVKTIKIAWCAIPLFWFNQMDGRGPWDLEGSIGEHQRVMAWYGEREIPVELNEPHHWGMRDAPDVIFVVSAYLAAYNARAFGVSDYIVQMMFNSPAGLSDAMDLAKMLACLEMIEPLAGPNFRIWRQTRTGLLSYPLDPTEARAHLSTSIYLQMALRPHIVHVVGHTEAHHAATAMDVIEACGLARRAIANALNGAPDMTADHTVQARVEELIDEAQITLNAILGLAPPDITEPLTDPTTLARAVSMGILDAPHLRNNPFALGRIVTRVDQRGTNLAIDLEGNEPLSEAERIAKLEL
;
A
#
# COMPACT_ATOMS: atom_id res chain seq x y z
N MET A 1 4.83 -23.00 2.99
CA MET A 1 5.33 -23.71 4.19
C MET A 1 4.56 -23.19 5.39
N THR A 2 3.89 -24.07 6.14
CA THR A 2 3.11 -23.73 7.34
C THR A 2 4.05 -23.40 8.49
N ASP A 3 4.32 -22.12 8.71
CA ASP A 3 4.90 -21.66 9.97
C ASP A 3 3.85 -21.85 11.06
N ALA A 4 4.04 -22.84 11.91
CA ALA A 4 3.29 -22.96 13.14
C ALA A 4 3.67 -21.77 14.04
N HIS A 5 2.87 -20.70 13.99
CA HIS A 5 3.03 -19.57 14.89
C HIS A 5 3.08 -20.08 16.34
N PRO A 6 4.04 -19.63 17.17
CA PRO A 6 4.06 -19.98 18.58
C PRO A 6 2.74 -19.55 19.23
N CYS A 7 2.08 -20.48 19.93
CA CYS A 7 0.81 -20.22 20.62
C CYS A 7 0.99 -19.08 21.63
N LEU A 8 0.33 -17.94 21.40
CA LEU A 8 0.46 -16.74 22.25
C LEU A 8 -0.12 -16.94 23.67
N GLY A 9 -1.04 -17.89 23.82
CA GLY A 9 -1.73 -18.21 25.06
C GLY A 9 -3.13 -18.75 24.80
N LYS A 10 -3.94 -18.84 25.85
CA LYS A 10 -5.36 -19.19 25.78
C LYS A 10 -6.23 -18.02 26.22
N VAL A 11 -7.23 -17.69 25.40
CA VAL A 11 -8.25 -16.70 25.70
C VAL A 11 -9.61 -17.36 25.97
N VAL A 12 -10.23 -16.97 27.08
CA VAL A 12 -11.60 -17.36 27.43
C VAL A 12 -12.50 -16.14 27.34
N ALA A 13 -13.59 -16.23 26.57
CA ALA A 13 -14.47 -15.09 26.36
C ALA A 13 -15.96 -15.47 26.36
N GLY A 14 -16.80 -14.56 26.87
CA GLY A 14 -18.23 -14.78 27.00
C GLY A 14 -18.99 -13.50 27.28
N ALA A 15 -20.32 -13.54 27.12
CA ALA A 15 -21.18 -12.44 27.54
C ALA A 15 -21.65 -12.66 28.98
N LEU A 16 -21.37 -11.70 29.85
CA LEU A 16 -21.52 -11.82 31.30
C LEU A 16 -22.96 -11.56 31.76
N GLY A 17 -23.36 -12.25 32.84
CA GLY A 17 -24.62 -12.06 33.54
C GLY A 17 -25.83 -12.39 32.66
N GLU A 18 -26.69 -11.42 32.46
CA GLU A 18 -27.90 -11.52 31.65
C GLU A 18 -27.68 -11.18 30.15
N CYS A 19 -26.45 -10.81 29.76
CA CYS A 19 -26.21 -10.33 28.41
C CYS A 19 -26.22 -11.46 27.38
N VAL A 20 -27.20 -11.43 26.46
CA VAL A 20 -27.32 -12.41 25.36
C VAL A 20 -26.54 -12.05 24.09
N HIS A 21 -25.95 -10.85 24.03
CA HIS A 21 -25.27 -10.35 22.84
C HIS A 21 -23.84 -10.90 22.75
N VAL A 22 -23.58 -11.74 21.74
CA VAL A 22 -22.29 -12.44 21.58
C VAL A 22 -21.50 -12.07 20.32
N ALA A 23 -22.09 -11.32 19.38
CA ALA A 23 -21.45 -11.03 18.09
C ALA A 23 -20.06 -10.36 18.23
N GLY A 24 -19.92 -9.41 19.17
CA GLY A 24 -18.65 -8.77 19.47
C GLY A 24 -17.60 -9.73 20.02
N VAL A 25 -18.00 -10.62 20.94
CA VAL A 25 -17.12 -11.66 21.52
C VAL A 25 -16.65 -12.63 20.44
N VAL A 26 -17.55 -13.10 19.58
CA VAL A 26 -17.21 -14.01 18.48
C VAL A 26 -16.23 -13.34 17.52
N SER A 27 -16.45 -12.05 17.20
CA SER A 27 -15.52 -11.28 16.35
C SER A 27 -14.14 -11.14 17.01
N PHE A 28 -14.09 -10.86 18.30
CA PHE A 28 -12.84 -10.77 19.06
C PHE A 28 -12.08 -12.10 19.07
N LEU A 29 -12.78 -13.22 19.33
CA LEU A 29 -12.18 -14.56 19.32
C LEU A 29 -11.63 -14.94 17.94
N ARG A 30 -12.32 -14.60 16.84
CA ARG A 30 -11.80 -14.82 15.49
C ARG A 30 -10.48 -14.07 15.23
N LEU A 31 -10.40 -12.83 15.70
CA LEU A 31 -9.14 -12.06 15.62
C LEU A 31 -8.07 -12.67 16.52
N ALA A 32 -8.44 -13.22 17.68
CA ALA A 32 -7.50 -13.90 18.57
C ALA A 32 -6.95 -15.18 17.94
N GLU A 33 -7.79 -16.00 17.30
CA GLU A 33 -7.36 -17.17 16.51
C GLU A 33 -6.40 -16.76 15.39
N ALA A 34 -6.73 -15.70 14.65
CA ALA A 34 -5.87 -15.18 13.60
C ALA A 34 -4.52 -14.67 14.13
N ALA A 35 -4.47 -14.17 15.37
CA ALA A 35 -3.22 -13.81 16.05
C ALA A 35 -2.46 -15.02 16.63
N GLY A 36 -3.03 -16.24 16.61
CA GLY A 36 -2.39 -17.45 17.15
C GLY A 36 -2.78 -17.81 18.59
N TRP A 37 -3.87 -17.26 19.12
CA TRP A 37 -4.43 -17.66 20.42
C TRP A 37 -5.27 -18.93 20.30
N LYS A 38 -5.26 -19.75 21.36
CA LYS A 38 -6.32 -20.76 21.56
C LYS A 38 -7.53 -20.08 22.17
N THR A 39 -8.70 -20.29 21.59
CA THR A 39 -9.94 -19.61 21.97
C THR A 39 -10.93 -20.56 22.64
N VAL A 40 -11.62 -20.05 23.67
CA VAL A 40 -12.75 -20.73 24.31
C VAL A 40 -13.90 -19.74 24.41
N PHE A 41 -15.02 -20.10 23.77
CA PHE A 41 -16.24 -19.30 23.80
C PHE A 41 -17.23 -19.87 24.81
N LEU A 42 -17.61 -19.07 25.81
CA LEU A 42 -18.53 -19.49 26.89
C LEU A 42 -20.01 -19.29 26.53
N GLY A 43 -20.32 -18.56 25.46
CA GLY A 43 -21.70 -18.31 25.06
C GLY A 43 -22.32 -17.04 25.66
N PRO A 44 -23.65 -16.89 25.49
CA PRO A 44 -24.44 -15.80 26.09
C PRO A 44 -24.76 -16.07 27.56
N ALA A 45 -25.05 -14.99 28.29
CA ALA A 45 -25.65 -15.01 29.63
C ALA A 45 -24.93 -15.92 30.65
N VAL A 46 -23.61 -15.77 30.77
CA VAL A 46 -22.75 -16.58 31.63
C VAL A 46 -22.67 -15.96 33.03
N SER A 47 -22.97 -16.72 34.08
CA SER A 47 -22.84 -16.25 35.46
C SER A 47 -21.37 -15.95 35.82
N VAL A 48 -21.12 -15.07 36.80
CA VAL A 48 -19.75 -14.77 37.26
C VAL A 48 -19.03 -16.04 37.69
N ASP A 49 -19.70 -16.92 38.45
CA ASP A 49 -19.13 -18.17 38.94
C ASP A 49 -18.75 -19.12 37.81
N ASP A 50 -19.67 -19.37 36.86
CA ASP A 50 -19.41 -20.26 35.73
C ASP A 50 -18.28 -19.71 34.84
N PHE A 51 -18.23 -18.39 34.67
CA PHE A 51 -17.18 -17.72 33.91
C PHE A 51 -15.82 -18.00 34.55
N LEU A 52 -15.66 -17.71 35.84
CA LEU A 52 -14.39 -17.85 36.53
C LEU A 52 -13.98 -19.31 36.74
N GLN A 53 -14.94 -20.23 36.88
CA GLN A 53 -14.66 -21.67 36.87
C GLN A 53 -14.11 -22.11 35.51
N ALA A 54 -14.68 -21.63 34.40
CA ALA A 54 -14.15 -21.93 33.08
C ALA A 54 -12.74 -21.34 32.90
N VAL A 55 -12.50 -20.11 33.33
CA VAL A 55 -11.16 -19.49 33.28
C VAL A 55 -10.11 -20.33 34.01
N ARG A 56 -10.42 -20.81 35.23
CA ARG A 56 -9.53 -21.68 36.01
C ARG A 56 -9.32 -23.04 35.34
N ARG A 57 -10.40 -23.68 34.88
CA ARG A 57 -10.35 -24.99 34.20
C ARG A 57 -9.49 -24.94 32.95
N GLU A 58 -9.62 -23.86 32.19
CA GLU A 58 -8.93 -23.70 30.92
C GLU A 58 -7.49 -23.20 31.07
N GLY A 59 -7.13 -22.59 32.21
CA GLY A 59 -5.83 -21.95 32.40
C GLY A 59 -5.66 -20.78 31.45
N ALA A 60 -6.61 -19.83 31.48
CA ALA A 60 -6.61 -18.70 30.56
C ALA A 60 -5.50 -17.69 30.90
N ASP A 61 -4.82 -17.20 29.88
CA ASP A 61 -3.88 -16.08 29.97
C ASP A 61 -4.59 -14.74 29.76
N LEU A 62 -5.70 -14.76 28.99
CA LEU A 62 -6.54 -13.60 28.70
C LEU A 62 -8.02 -13.93 28.90
N VAL A 63 -8.73 -13.03 29.56
CA VAL A 63 -10.18 -13.11 29.77
C VAL A 63 -10.86 -11.93 29.09
N ALA A 64 -11.75 -12.20 28.13
CA ALA A 64 -12.50 -11.16 27.42
C ALA A 64 -13.99 -11.20 27.81
N VAL A 65 -14.41 -10.20 28.56
CA VAL A 65 -15.77 -10.07 29.10
C VAL A 65 -16.58 -9.16 28.22
N SER A 66 -17.80 -9.56 27.85
CA SER A 66 -18.72 -8.70 27.11
C SER A 66 -20.00 -8.41 27.87
N TYR A 67 -20.44 -7.15 27.85
CA TYR A 67 -21.75 -6.75 28.35
C TYR A 67 -22.28 -5.54 27.59
N ARG A 68 -23.54 -5.58 27.16
CA ARG A 68 -24.13 -4.53 26.28
C ARG A 68 -25.52 -4.04 26.69
N LEU A 69 -26.06 -4.49 27.82
CA LEU A 69 -27.37 -4.04 28.28
C LEU A 69 -27.26 -2.71 29.04
N THR A 70 -28.07 -2.52 30.07
CA THR A 70 -28.18 -1.29 30.85
C THR A 70 -26.87 -0.97 31.60
N PRO A 71 -26.29 0.24 31.43
CA PRO A 71 -25.01 0.60 32.04
C PRO A 71 -24.98 0.49 33.57
N GLU A 72 -26.07 0.87 34.24
CA GLU A 72 -26.16 0.88 35.71
C GLU A 72 -26.10 -0.55 36.27
N THR A 73 -26.83 -1.48 35.68
CA THR A 73 -26.78 -2.89 36.07
C THR A 73 -25.43 -3.51 35.73
N GLY A 74 -24.89 -3.15 34.57
CA GLY A 74 -23.58 -3.64 34.11
C GLY A 74 -22.43 -3.16 34.98
N GLU A 75 -22.44 -1.92 35.47
CA GLU A 75 -21.39 -1.39 36.36
C GLU A 75 -21.29 -2.21 37.65
N ARG A 76 -22.44 -2.52 38.27
CA ARG A 76 -22.48 -3.38 39.46
C ARG A 76 -21.99 -4.79 39.15
N LEU A 77 -22.46 -5.39 38.06
CA LEU A 77 -22.05 -6.73 37.64
C LEU A 77 -20.56 -6.82 37.32
N LEU A 78 -19.98 -5.80 36.68
CA LEU A 78 -18.55 -5.73 36.40
C LEU A 78 -17.72 -5.54 37.68
N GLY A 79 -18.23 -4.79 38.66
CA GLY A 79 -17.63 -4.70 39.99
C GLY A 79 -17.60 -6.05 40.70
N GLU A 80 -18.74 -6.75 40.75
CA GLU A 80 -18.86 -8.11 41.32
C GLU A 80 -17.91 -9.09 40.62
N PHE A 81 -17.80 -9.01 39.29
CA PHE A 81 -16.86 -9.83 38.52
C PHE A 81 -15.40 -9.50 38.82
N ALA A 82 -15.04 -8.22 38.89
CA ALA A 82 -13.68 -7.78 39.19
C ALA A 82 -13.23 -8.23 40.58
N GLU A 83 -14.09 -8.08 41.59
CA GLU A 83 -13.83 -8.57 42.96
C GLU A 83 -13.62 -10.09 42.98
N ALA A 84 -14.48 -10.85 42.30
CA ALA A 84 -14.38 -12.31 42.25
C ALA A 84 -13.16 -12.81 41.43
N ALA A 85 -12.65 -11.98 40.52
CA ALA A 85 -11.52 -12.29 39.64
C ALA A 85 -10.17 -11.79 40.17
N ASP A 86 -10.13 -11.11 41.33
CA ASP A 86 -8.92 -10.45 41.85
C ASP A 86 -7.73 -11.40 42.02
N GLU A 87 -7.96 -12.61 42.52
CA GLU A 87 -6.91 -13.63 42.67
C GLU A 87 -6.29 -14.05 41.32
N LEU A 88 -7.11 -14.14 40.27
CA LEU A 88 -6.64 -14.49 38.91
C LEU A 88 -5.85 -13.33 38.31
N HIS A 89 -6.32 -12.10 38.51
CA HIS A 89 -5.62 -10.90 38.10
C HIS A 89 -4.26 -10.76 38.80
N ALA A 90 -4.21 -10.99 40.12
CA ALA A 90 -2.98 -11.01 40.90
C ALA A 90 -2.00 -12.12 40.48
N ALA A 91 -2.53 -13.23 39.94
CA ALA A 91 -1.73 -14.31 39.35
C ALA A 91 -1.22 -14.02 37.94
N GLY A 92 -1.55 -12.85 37.37
CA GLY A 92 -1.07 -12.40 36.05
C GLY A 92 -2.02 -12.66 34.89
N VAL A 93 -3.25 -13.11 35.14
CA VAL A 93 -4.27 -13.23 34.09
C VAL A 93 -4.71 -11.84 33.63
N ARG A 94 -4.72 -11.62 32.32
CA ARG A 94 -5.10 -10.34 31.71
C ARG A 94 -6.60 -10.27 31.50
N PHE A 95 -7.19 -9.08 31.64
CA PHE A 95 -8.63 -8.87 31.49
C PHE A 95 -8.94 -7.77 30.47
N ALA A 96 -9.79 -8.07 29.51
CA ALA A 96 -10.33 -7.13 28.53
C ALA A 96 -11.86 -7.08 28.62
N PHE A 97 -12.43 -5.93 28.29
CA PHE A 97 -13.88 -5.73 28.26
C PHE A 97 -14.36 -5.22 26.89
N GLY A 98 -15.52 -5.71 26.45
CA GLY A 98 -16.23 -5.23 25.26
C GLY A 98 -17.67 -4.83 25.58
N GLY A 99 -18.08 -3.62 25.21
CA GLY A 99 -19.42 -3.14 25.49
C GLY A 99 -19.89 -2.01 24.58
N THR A 100 -21.05 -1.45 24.86
CA THR A 100 -21.48 -0.17 24.23
C THR A 100 -20.71 1.00 24.88
N PRO A 101 -20.60 2.17 24.21
CA PRO A 101 -19.86 3.30 24.78
C PRO A 101 -20.25 3.71 26.21
N PRO A 102 -21.54 3.72 26.60
CA PRO A 102 -21.93 4.06 27.97
C PRO A 102 -21.39 3.10 29.03
N ILE A 103 -21.45 1.77 28.80
CA ILE A 103 -20.92 0.78 29.77
C ILE A 103 -19.40 0.68 29.71
N ALA A 104 -18.79 0.85 28.53
CA ALA A 104 -17.34 0.88 28.37
C ALA A 104 -16.70 1.99 29.22
N LYS A 105 -17.34 3.17 29.30
CA LYS A 105 -16.91 4.24 30.20
C LYS A 105 -16.90 3.82 31.67
N ARG A 106 -17.88 3.03 32.11
CA ARG A 106 -17.95 2.49 33.48
C ARG A 106 -16.87 1.44 33.71
N ALA A 107 -16.67 0.53 32.75
CA ALA A 107 -15.63 -0.49 32.81
C ALA A 107 -14.22 0.13 32.94
N ARG A 108 -13.92 1.21 32.19
CA ARG A 108 -12.65 1.96 32.32
C ARG A 108 -12.48 2.56 33.72
N ALA A 109 -13.55 3.11 34.30
CA ALA A 109 -13.51 3.74 35.62
C ALA A 109 -13.23 2.74 36.77
N LEU A 110 -13.50 1.45 36.57
CA LEU A 110 -13.16 0.39 37.54
C LEU A 110 -11.65 0.14 37.66
N GLY A 111 -10.86 0.48 36.65
CA GLY A 111 -9.40 0.27 36.66
C GLY A 111 -8.94 -1.20 36.66
N PHE A 112 -9.86 -2.15 36.49
CA PHE A 112 -9.58 -3.60 36.49
C PHE A 112 -9.19 -4.15 35.10
N PHE A 113 -9.82 -3.64 34.04
CA PHE A 113 -9.58 -4.13 32.68
C PHE A 113 -8.37 -3.43 32.06
N GLU A 114 -7.43 -4.22 31.56
CA GLU A 114 -6.26 -3.74 30.81
C GLU A 114 -6.70 -3.03 29.51
N ARG A 115 -7.75 -3.54 28.86
CA ARG A 115 -8.28 -2.96 27.61
C ARG A 115 -9.80 -2.94 27.58
N VAL A 116 -10.37 -1.83 27.11
CA VAL A 116 -11.81 -1.63 26.99
C VAL A 116 -12.18 -1.21 25.57
N PHE A 117 -12.98 -2.05 24.91
CA PHE A 117 -13.52 -1.84 23.57
C PHE A 117 -14.98 -1.38 23.65
N ASP A 118 -15.29 -0.24 23.03
CA ASP A 118 -16.65 0.32 22.95
C ASP A 118 -17.32 0.07 21.59
N GLY A 119 -16.61 -0.59 20.67
CA GLY A 119 -17.09 -0.93 19.34
C GLY A 119 -16.73 0.08 18.25
N ASN A 120 -16.11 1.22 18.60
CA ASN A 120 -15.61 2.19 17.62
C ASN A 120 -14.17 1.89 17.16
N GLN A 121 -13.51 0.91 17.76
CA GLN A 121 -12.15 0.53 17.39
C GLN A 121 -12.14 -0.23 16.05
N PRO A 122 -11.21 0.06 15.13
CA PRO A 122 -11.02 -0.77 13.94
C PRO A 122 -10.51 -2.17 14.33
N ALA A 123 -10.79 -3.17 13.49
CA ALA A 123 -10.36 -4.56 13.72
C ALA A 123 -8.84 -4.66 13.88
N GLU A 124 -8.09 -3.83 13.15
CA GLU A 124 -6.62 -3.76 13.22
C GLU A 124 -6.13 -3.42 14.63
N ALA A 125 -6.79 -2.51 15.35
CA ALA A 125 -6.42 -2.11 16.71
C ALA A 125 -6.72 -3.21 17.74
N VAL A 126 -7.78 -4.00 17.51
CA VAL A 126 -8.10 -5.17 18.34
C VAL A 126 -7.05 -6.27 18.12
N LEU A 127 -6.65 -6.49 16.86
CA LEU A 127 -5.62 -7.46 16.51
C LEU A 127 -4.24 -7.09 17.07
N ALA A 128 -3.84 -5.82 17.00
CA ALA A 128 -2.61 -5.32 17.59
C ALA A 128 -2.53 -5.61 19.11
N TYR A 129 -3.61 -5.34 19.83
CA TYR A 129 -3.73 -5.68 21.25
C TYR A 129 -3.54 -7.19 21.51
N LEU A 130 -4.17 -8.03 20.69
CA LEU A 130 -4.05 -9.48 20.77
C LEU A 130 -2.63 -9.98 20.47
N LYS A 131 -1.85 -9.28 19.64
CA LYS A 131 -0.43 -9.56 19.39
C LYS A 131 0.49 -9.10 20.54
N GLY A 132 -0.04 -8.58 21.64
CA GLY A 132 0.73 -8.14 22.81
C GLY A 132 1.41 -6.79 22.63
N GLN A 133 0.96 -5.99 21.65
CA GLN A 133 1.46 -4.64 21.44
C GLN A 133 0.76 -3.72 22.48
N THR A 134 1.40 -3.57 23.65
CA THR A 134 0.89 -2.78 24.78
C THR A 134 1.06 -1.29 24.51
N GLN A 135 -0.05 -0.58 24.34
CA GLN A 135 -0.04 0.84 24.05
C GLN A 135 -1.26 1.51 24.70
N ALA A 136 -0.98 2.56 25.47
CA ALA A 136 -1.96 3.30 26.24
C ALA A 136 -2.66 4.32 25.33
N GLU A 137 -3.98 4.21 25.20
CA GLU A 137 -4.84 4.94 24.27
C GLU A 137 -4.33 6.30 23.76
N GLY A 138 -4.01 6.37 22.46
CA GLY A 138 -4.04 7.61 21.67
C GLY A 138 -2.75 8.42 21.66
N ASN A 139 -1.62 7.86 22.11
CA ASN A 139 -0.33 8.54 22.07
C ASN A 139 0.44 8.20 20.79
N GLN A 140 1.38 9.05 20.39
CA GLN A 140 2.24 8.81 19.22
C GLN A 140 3.01 7.47 19.32
N ALA A 141 3.40 7.08 20.55
CA ALA A 141 4.08 5.82 20.82
C ALA A 141 3.27 4.59 20.36
N ASP A 142 1.94 4.75 20.38
CA ASP A 142 0.85 4.18 19.58
C ASP A 142 1.16 3.49 18.24
N TYR A 143 1.91 4.22 17.43
CA TYR A 143 1.90 4.05 16.00
C TYR A 143 3.35 3.91 15.56
N PRO A 144 3.81 2.73 15.11
CA PRO A 144 5.17 2.61 14.58
C PRO A 144 5.42 3.65 13.49
N GLN A 145 6.57 4.32 13.57
CA GLN A 145 6.86 5.51 12.74
C GLN A 145 7.78 5.18 11.55
N SER A 146 8.08 3.89 11.32
CA SER A 146 8.72 3.39 10.11
C SER A 146 7.75 2.54 9.28
N MET A 147 7.96 2.48 7.97
CA MET A 147 7.12 1.71 7.06
C MET A 147 7.09 0.21 7.43
N VAL A 148 8.25 -0.38 7.66
CA VAL A 148 8.39 -1.83 7.94
C VAL A 148 7.71 -2.21 9.26
N GLU A 149 7.98 -1.48 10.36
CA GLU A 149 7.35 -1.78 11.64
C GLU A 149 5.83 -1.59 11.57
N ARG A 150 5.36 -0.59 10.79
CA ARG A 150 3.93 -0.33 10.61
C ARG A 150 3.24 -1.46 9.84
N ILE A 151 3.88 -2.02 8.81
CA ILE A 151 3.38 -3.21 8.09
C ILE A 151 3.26 -4.40 9.05
N VAL A 152 4.33 -4.71 9.79
CA VAL A 152 4.36 -5.85 10.73
C VAL A 152 3.29 -5.68 11.83
N TRP A 153 3.10 -4.44 12.29
CA TRP A 153 2.07 -4.10 13.27
C TRP A 153 0.66 -4.35 12.75
N LYS A 154 0.37 -4.00 11.49
CA LYS A 154 -0.97 -4.05 10.91
C LYS A 154 -1.34 -5.40 10.27
N ASP A 155 -0.34 -6.23 9.96
CA ASP A 155 -0.51 -7.56 9.37
C ASP A 155 -1.64 -8.36 10.07
N PRO A 156 -2.56 -9.02 9.33
CA PRO A 156 -2.56 -9.23 7.88
C PRO A 156 -3.25 -8.10 7.08
N PHE A 157 -3.61 -6.98 7.71
CA PHE A 157 -4.20 -5.85 7.01
C PHE A 157 -3.11 -4.98 6.37
N PRO A 158 -3.24 -4.60 5.08
CA PRO A 158 -2.29 -3.71 4.44
C PRO A 158 -2.37 -2.29 4.99
N LEU A 159 -1.28 -1.53 4.88
CA LEU A 159 -1.32 -0.09 5.08
C LEU A 159 -2.18 0.57 4.00
N LEU A 160 -3.03 1.52 4.39
CA LEU A 160 -3.77 2.33 3.43
C LEU A 160 -3.00 3.62 3.12
N ARG A 161 -2.80 3.88 1.83
CA ARG A 161 -2.06 5.03 1.31
C ARG A 161 -2.93 5.79 0.32
N HIS A 162 -2.89 7.13 0.34
CA HIS A 162 -3.64 7.98 -0.60
C HIS A 162 -2.83 9.22 -0.98
N HIS A 163 -2.96 9.69 -2.22
CA HIS A 163 -2.37 10.95 -2.65
C HIS A 163 -3.19 12.14 -2.18
N PHE A 164 -2.63 13.02 -1.37
CA PHE A 164 -3.37 14.17 -0.85
C PHE A 164 -2.58 15.46 -1.00
N GLY A 165 -3.23 16.47 -1.57
CA GLY A 165 -2.68 17.80 -1.81
C GLY A 165 -3.72 18.65 -2.51
N LEU A 166 -4.18 19.71 -1.85
CA LEU A 166 -5.15 20.66 -2.39
C LEU A 166 -4.43 21.91 -2.91
N PRO A 167 -5.03 22.72 -3.79
CA PRO A 167 -4.36 23.87 -4.43
C PRO A 167 -3.84 24.97 -3.49
N THR A 168 -4.10 24.89 -2.17
CA THR A 168 -3.57 25.79 -1.15
C THR A 168 -2.90 25.02 -0.02
N ILE A 169 -1.94 25.66 0.65
CA ILE A 169 -1.25 25.08 1.81
C ILE A 169 -2.21 24.92 2.98
N GLU A 170 -3.06 25.92 3.21
CA GLU A 170 -4.01 25.98 4.32
C GLU A 170 -5.09 24.89 4.22
N ASP A 171 -5.66 24.70 3.03
CA ASP A 171 -6.65 23.63 2.81
C ASP A 171 -5.99 22.25 2.92
N THR A 172 -4.74 22.12 2.45
CA THR A 172 -4.01 20.86 2.57
C THR A 172 -3.67 20.55 4.03
N ILE A 173 -3.23 21.52 4.82
CA ILE A 173 -3.00 21.34 6.27
C ILE A 173 -4.29 20.89 6.94
N THR A 174 -5.38 21.62 6.74
CA THR A 174 -6.69 21.30 7.33
C THR A 174 -7.17 19.91 6.92
N GLY A 175 -6.96 19.54 5.65
CA GLY A 175 -7.33 18.22 5.15
C GLY A 175 -6.48 17.09 5.74
N ILE A 176 -5.17 17.30 5.90
CA ILE A 176 -4.27 16.35 6.57
C ILE A 176 -4.70 16.13 8.02
N GLU A 177 -5.02 17.21 8.74
CA GLU A 177 -5.51 17.12 10.12
C GLU A 177 -6.79 16.28 10.20
N CYS A 178 -7.76 16.54 9.33
CA CYS A 178 -9.01 15.80 9.26
C CYS A 178 -8.81 14.31 8.94
N ILE A 179 -7.95 13.99 7.97
CA ILE A 179 -7.62 12.60 7.60
C ILE A 179 -6.93 11.87 8.76
N ALA A 180 -5.98 12.52 9.42
CA ALA A 180 -5.24 11.95 10.54
C ALA A 180 -6.17 11.67 11.73
N ASP A 181 -7.02 12.63 12.10
CA ASP A 181 -8.01 12.49 13.19
C ASP A 181 -9.05 11.40 12.91
N ALA A 182 -9.40 11.16 11.64
CA ALA A 182 -10.29 10.06 11.27
C ALA A 182 -9.68 8.66 11.50
N GLY A 183 -8.34 8.55 11.54
CA GLY A 183 -7.65 7.28 11.82
C GLY A 183 -7.85 6.20 10.75
N VAL A 184 -8.24 6.59 9.53
CA VAL A 184 -8.59 5.65 8.44
C VAL A 184 -7.48 5.43 7.43
N LEU A 185 -6.52 6.35 7.33
CA LEU A 185 -5.41 6.31 6.37
C LEU A 185 -4.09 6.19 7.12
N ASP A 186 -3.22 5.24 6.74
CA ASP A 186 -1.93 5.04 7.41
C ASP A 186 -0.81 5.88 6.82
N VAL A 187 -0.91 6.24 5.54
CA VAL A 187 0.14 6.97 4.83
C VAL A 187 -0.44 8.09 3.98
N ILE A 188 -0.05 9.32 4.32
CA ILE A 188 -0.33 10.50 3.52
C ILE A 188 0.80 10.65 2.49
N SER A 189 0.46 10.43 1.24
CA SER A 189 1.35 10.67 0.13
C SER A 189 1.12 12.09 -0.40
N LEU A 190 2.00 13.02 -0.05
CA LEU A 190 1.88 14.42 -0.45
C LEU A 190 1.81 14.53 -1.99
N GLY A 191 0.70 15.06 -2.48
CA GLY A 191 0.48 15.43 -3.88
C GLY A 191 0.96 16.86 -4.08
N ILE A 192 2.25 17.01 -4.39
CA ILE A 192 2.88 18.31 -4.61
C ILE A 192 2.43 18.88 -5.95
N ASP A 193 2.23 20.20 -6.03
CA ASP A 193 1.94 20.84 -7.31
C ASP A 193 3.08 20.64 -8.32
N GLN A 194 2.73 20.57 -9.60
CA GLN A 194 3.67 20.15 -10.64
C GLN A 194 4.92 21.04 -10.70
N ASP A 195 4.74 22.34 -10.49
CA ASP A 195 5.81 23.33 -10.54
C ASP A 195 6.78 23.18 -9.37
N ALA A 196 6.33 22.95 -8.13
CA ALA A 196 7.26 22.66 -7.04
C ALA A 196 7.96 21.32 -7.20
N GLN A 197 7.28 20.30 -7.72
CA GLN A 197 7.91 19.01 -7.97
C GLN A 197 9.10 19.14 -8.94
N GLU A 198 9.01 20.07 -9.89
CA GLU A 198 10.04 20.29 -10.90
C GLU A 198 11.09 21.34 -10.48
N ASN A 199 10.67 22.42 -9.83
CA ASN A 199 11.45 23.64 -9.66
C ASN A 199 11.60 24.09 -8.20
N PHE A 200 11.50 23.20 -7.21
CA PHE A 200 11.48 23.59 -5.79
C PHE A 200 12.64 24.51 -5.37
N PHE A 201 13.87 24.20 -5.77
CA PHE A 201 15.06 25.03 -5.47
C PHE A 201 15.38 26.05 -6.57
N HIS A 202 14.54 26.12 -7.59
CA HIS A 202 14.67 26.98 -8.77
C HIS A 202 13.47 27.93 -8.89
N PRO A 203 13.22 28.81 -7.91
CA PRO A 203 12.08 29.74 -7.94
C PRO A 203 12.09 30.66 -9.17
N GLU A 204 13.24 30.86 -9.81
CA GLU A 204 13.37 31.59 -11.07
C GLU A 204 12.74 30.88 -12.28
N ARG A 205 12.53 29.56 -12.20
CA ARG A 205 11.87 28.73 -13.24
C ARG A 205 10.37 28.56 -13.01
N GLN A 206 9.88 28.93 -11.82
CA GLN A 206 8.48 28.75 -11.44
C GLN A 206 7.55 29.72 -12.15
N ASP A 207 6.35 29.25 -12.53
CA ASP A 207 5.29 30.10 -13.08
C ASP A 207 4.24 30.40 -11.99
N PRO A 208 4.13 31.67 -11.52
CA PRO A 208 3.12 32.06 -10.54
C PRO A 208 1.69 31.71 -10.94
N ARG A 209 1.38 31.57 -12.23
CA ARG A 209 0.05 31.21 -12.73
C ARG A 209 -0.26 29.72 -12.58
N ALA A 210 0.76 28.87 -12.49
CA ALA A 210 0.62 27.43 -12.31
C ALA A 210 0.57 27.01 -10.83
N ARG A 211 0.62 27.97 -9.90
CA ARG A 211 0.61 27.70 -8.46
C ARG A 211 -0.61 26.87 -8.06
N GLY A 212 -0.37 25.71 -7.46
CA GLY A 212 -1.42 24.79 -6.99
C GLY A 212 -1.96 23.87 -8.09
N ALA A 213 -1.38 23.89 -9.29
CA ALA A 213 -1.77 22.99 -10.37
C ALA A 213 -1.39 21.54 -10.04
N GLY A 214 -2.41 20.70 -9.87
CA GLY A 214 -2.25 19.27 -9.61
C GLY A 214 -1.89 18.90 -8.17
N GLY A 215 -1.80 19.87 -7.25
CA GLY A 215 -1.43 19.56 -5.87
C GLY A 215 -1.16 20.77 -4.98
N VAL A 216 -0.54 20.52 -3.84
CA VAL A 216 -0.21 21.54 -2.84
C VAL A 216 1.01 22.36 -3.24
N PRO A 217 0.93 23.71 -3.24
CA PRO A 217 2.03 24.57 -3.68
C PRO A 217 3.06 24.83 -2.57
N VAL A 218 3.88 23.83 -2.27
CA VAL A 218 5.04 23.99 -1.36
C VAL A 218 6.12 24.84 -2.02
N ARG A 219 6.68 25.82 -1.31
CA ARG A 219 7.71 26.74 -1.82
C ARG A 219 8.89 26.89 -0.87
N SER A 220 8.83 26.27 0.30
CA SER A 220 9.87 26.32 1.31
C SER A 220 9.95 25.02 2.12
N PRO A 221 11.08 24.73 2.78
CA PRO A 221 11.17 23.63 3.74
C PRO A 221 10.17 23.75 4.91
N ASP A 222 9.76 24.97 5.26
CA ASP A 222 8.77 25.21 6.34
C ASP A 222 7.35 24.79 5.95
N ASP A 223 7.01 24.87 4.66
CA ASP A 223 5.74 24.32 4.15
C ASP A 223 5.67 22.81 4.39
N TYR A 224 6.75 22.09 4.05
CA TYR A 224 6.87 20.66 4.34
C TYR A 224 6.78 20.34 5.83
N ARG A 225 7.46 21.12 6.68
CA ARG A 225 7.35 20.96 8.14
C ARG A 225 5.91 21.16 8.61
N SER A 226 5.21 22.16 8.09
CA SER A 226 3.82 22.45 8.46
C SER A 226 2.89 21.33 8.07
N LEU A 227 3.03 20.78 6.85
CA LEU A 227 2.29 19.59 6.39
C LEU A 227 2.58 18.36 7.25
N TYR A 228 3.84 18.15 7.65
CA TYR A 228 4.18 17.06 8.57
C TYR A 228 3.57 17.26 9.96
N GLN A 229 3.64 18.47 10.53
CA GLN A 229 3.03 18.76 11.83
C GLN A 229 1.52 18.54 11.83
N ALA A 230 0.83 18.88 10.74
CA ALA A 230 -0.60 18.59 10.57
C ALA A 230 -0.93 17.09 10.75
N SER A 231 -0.01 16.21 10.31
CA SER A 231 -0.17 14.76 10.46
C SER A 231 0.17 14.21 11.86
N ARG A 232 0.66 15.02 12.79
CA ARG A 232 1.07 14.56 14.14
C ARG A 232 -0.11 14.48 15.12
N ARG A 233 -1.23 13.89 14.68
CA ARG A 233 -2.45 13.69 15.47
C ARG A 233 -3.21 12.44 15.00
N GLY A 234 -4.29 12.11 15.70
CA GLY A 234 -5.10 10.92 15.42
C GLY A 234 -4.26 9.64 15.37
N ASN A 235 -4.14 9.03 14.18
CA ASN A 235 -3.32 7.83 13.98
C ASN A 235 -1.87 8.07 13.53
N PHE A 236 -1.39 9.32 13.60
CA PHE A 236 0.00 9.70 13.28
C PHE A 236 0.51 9.14 11.94
N PRO A 237 -0.22 9.34 10.82
CA PRO A 237 0.06 8.65 9.57
C PRO A 237 1.47 8.94 9.08
N LEU A 238 2.11 7.95 8.49
CA LEU A 238 3.41 8.13 7.83
C LEU A 238 3.27 9.15 6.69
N VAL A 239 4.34 9.88 6.38
CA VAL A 239 4.32 10.89 5.32
C VAL A 239 5.35 10.53 4.25
N ARG A 240 4.96 10.58 2.98
CA ARG A 240 5.87 10.38 1.86
C ARG A 240 5.60 11.33 0.70
N THR A 241 6.58 11.51 -0.16
CA THR A 241 6.47 12.29 -1.40
C THR A 241 7.20 11.60 -2.55
N TYR A 242 6.86 11.97 -3.79
CA TYR A 242 7.64 11.61 -4.97
C TYR A 242 8.98 12.35 -4.93
N SER A 243 9.99 11.80 -5.60
CA SER A 243 11.14 12.58 -6.01
C SER A 243 10.69 13.77 -6.87
N GLY A 244 11.49 14.84 -6.83
CA GLY A 244 11.39 15.88 -7.85
C GLY A 244 11.94 15.40 -9.19
N THR A 245 12.15 16.34 -10.11
CA THR A 245 12.77 16.08 -11.42
C THR A 245 14.17 16.71 -11.55
N ASP A 246 14.64 17.36 -10.49
CA ASP A 246 15.94 18.03 -10.39
C ASP A 246 16.41 17.97 -8.91
N ASP A 247 17.67 18.32 -8.63
CA ASP A 247 18.21 18.45 -7.27
C ASP A 247 17.95 17.24 -6.34
N PHE A 248 17.91 16.02 -6.89
CA PHE A 248 17.35 14.83 -6.23
C PHE A 248 17.87 14.59 -4.81
N ILE A 249 19.20 14.63 -4.62
CA ILE A 249 19.83 14.42 -3.31
C ILE A 249 19.50 15.56 -2.33
N LYS A 250 19.49 16.80 -2.80
CA LYS A 250 19.18 17.98 -1.98
C LYS A 250 17.72 17.96 -1.53
N LEU A 251 16.81 17.52 -2.40
CA LEU A 251 15.41 17.26 -2.05
C LEU A 251 15.30 16.12 -1.04
N ALA A 252 15.99 15.00 -1.25
CA ALA A 252 15.99 13.85 -0.35
C ALA A 252 16.45 14.23 1.08
N GLU A 253 17.56 14.97 1.19
CA GLU A 253 18.05 15.52 2.46
C GLU A 253 17.02 16.40 3.16
N MET A 254 16.33 17.24 2.39
CA MET A 254 15.30 18.12 2.91
C MET A 254 14.10 17.31 3.41
N TYR A 255 13.62 16.33 2.64
CA TYR A 255 12.49 15.47 3.03
C TYR A 255 12.76 14.67 4.31
N VAL A 256 13.96 14.11 4.46
CA VAL A 256 14.36 13.43 5.71
C VAL A 256 14.27 14.37 6.90
N LYS A 257 14.71 15.63 6.75
CA LYS A 257 14.73 16.63 7.83
C LYS A 257 13.35 17.22 8.13
N THR A 258 12.48 17.39 7.12
CA THR A 258 11.23 18.15 7.26
C THR A 258 10.00 17.28 7.48
N ILE A 259 9.88 16.16 6.75
CA ILE A 259 8.71 15.28 6.79
C ILE A 259 9.01 13.90 7.34
N LYS A 260 10.28 13.61 7.70
CA LYS A 260 10.74 12.27 8.11
C LYS A 260 10.24 11.22 7.13
N ILE A 261 10.55 11.44 5.85
CA ILE A 261 10.00 10.68 4.72
C ILE A 261 10.01 9.18 5.00
N ALA A 262 8.83 8.56 4.92
CA ALA A 262 8.68 7.14 5.24
C ALA A 262 9.31 6.24 4.18
N TRP A 263 9.24 6.67 2.92
CA TRP A 263 9.95 6.12 1.77
C TRP A 263 9.86 7.11 0.60
N CYS A 264 10.77 7.02 -0.37
CA CYS A 264 10.70 7.83 -1.59
C CYS A 264 10.10 7.05 -2.75
N ALA A 265 9.39 7.72 -3.66
CA ALA A 265 9.02 7.15 -4.96
C ALA A 265 9.90 7.76 -6.05
N ILE A 266 10.64 6.91 -6.76
CA ILE A 266 11.65 7.31 -7.75
C ILE A 266 11.30 6.61 -9.08
N PRO A 267 11.15 7.35 -10.19
CA PRO A 267 11.11 6.72 -11.51
C PRO A 267 12.53 6.37 -11.98
N LEU A 268 12.67 5.48 -12.96
CA LEU A 268 13.91 5.11 -13.64
C LEU A 268 13.95 5.78 -15.01
N PHE A 269 12.92 5.58 -15.83
CA PHE A 269 12.86 6.08 -17.22
C PHE A 269 12.11 7.42 -17.36
N TRP A 270 11.39 7.88 -16.35
CA TRP A 270 10.41 8.99 -16.46
C TRP A 270 10.76 10.17 -15.56
N PHE A 271 9.97 11.24 -15.61
CA PHE A 271 10.23 12.52 -14.92
C PHE A 271 11.50 13.23 -15.40
N ASN A 272 11.65 13.25 -16.72
CA ASN A 272 12.74 13.88 -17.45
C ASN A 272 12.18 14.52 -18.74
N GLN A 273 13.06 14.99 -19.62
CA GLN A 273 12.67 15.65 -20.87
C GLN A 273 11.78 14.79 -21.78
N MET A 274 11.77 13.46 -21.64
CA MET A 274 10.81 12.59 -22.34
C MET A 274 9.36 12.91 -21.98
N ASP A 275 9.11 13.40 -20.76
CA ASP A 275 7.80 13.86 -20.27
C ASP A 275 7.62 15.37 -20.39
N GLY A 276 8.60 16.08 -20.95
CA GLY A 276 8.66 17.54 -20.93
C GLY A 276 8.89 18.12 -19.53
N ARG A 277 9.58 17.37 -18.64
CA ARG A 277 9.84 17.78 -17.25
C ARG A 277 11.32 17.79 -16.91
N GLY A 278 11.74 18.73 -16.07
CA GLY A 278 13.09 18.78 -15.52
C GLY A 278 14.16 19.07 -16.57
N PRO A 279 15.42 19.26 -16.14
CA PRO A 279 16.50 19.60 -17.05
C PRO A 279 17.14 18.36 -17.69
N TRP A 280 16.94 17.17 -17.14
CA TRP A 280 17.66 15.96 -17.51
C TRP A 280 17.07 15.30 -18.76
N ASP A 281 17.94 14.84 -19.64
CA ASP A 281 17.57 13.91 -20.71
C ASP A 281 17.31 12.50 -20.14
N LEU A 282 16.89 11.57 -20.99
CA LEU A 282 16.58 10.20 -20.57
C LEU A 282 17.78 9.51 -19.90
N GLU A 283 18.94 9.49 -20.56
CA GLU A 283 20.16 8.84 -20.06
C GLU A 283 20.66 9.48 -18.75
N GLY A 284 20.78 10.80 -18.71
CA GLY A 284 21.22 11.53 -17.54
C GLY A 284 20.29 11.31 -16.35
N SER A 285 18.97 11.32 -16.58
CA SER A 285 17.98 11.09 -15.52
C SER A 285 18.08 9.68 -14.93
N ILE A 286 18.31 8.64 -15.73
CA ILE A 286 18.52 7.27 -15.24
C ILE A 286 19.70 7.26 -14.25
N GLY A 287 20.81 7.89 -14.61
CA GLY A 287 21.99 7.99 -13.74
C GLY A 287 21.77 8.82 -12.47
N GLU A 288 20.95 9.87 -12.51
CA GLU A 288 20.56 10.63 -11.30
C GLU A 288 19.63 9.82 -10.39
N HIS A 289 18.63 9.14 -10.97
CA HIS A 289 17.70 8.29 -10.24
C HIS A 289 18.42 7.15 -9.50
N GLN A 290 19.36 6.48 -10.17
CA GLN A 290 20.21 5.47 -9.55
C GLN A 290 21.05 6.02 -8.38
N ARG A 291 21.60 7.24 -8.53
CA ARG A 291 22.35 7.91 -7.46
C ARG A 291 21.48 8.23 -6.24
N VAL A 292 20.24 8.68 -6.44
CA VAL A 292 19.32 8.92 -5.32
C VAL A 292 18.80 7.62 -4.70
N MET A 293 18.64 6.53 -5.48
CA MET A 293 18.38 5.19 -4.93
C MET A 293 19.50 4.77 -3.96
N ALA A 294 20.76 4.88 -4.39
CA ALA A 294 21.94 4.59 -3.55
C ALA A 294 21.97 5.43 -2.27
N TRP A 295 21.68 6.72 -2.38
CA TRP A 295 21.64 7.61 -1.22
C TRP A 295 20.61 7.20 -0.18
N TYR A 296 19.40 6.78 -0.60
CA TYR A 296 18.38 6.25 0.32
C TYR A 296 18.76 4.87 0.87
N GLY A 297 19.35 4.02 0.03
CA GLY A 297 19.85 2.69 0.43
C GLY A 297 20.88 2.75 1.55
N GLU A 298 21.87 3.64 1.46
CA GLU A 298 22.87 3.90 2.51
C GLU A 298 22.27 4.33 3.86
N ARG A 299 21.04 4.83 3.86
CA ARG A 299 20.32 5.36 5.03
C ARG A 299 19.22 4.43 5.51
N GLU A 300 19.11 3.24 4.91
CA GLU A 300 18.09 2.24 5.23
C GLU A 300 16.65 2.80 5.12
N ILE A 301 16.46 3.76 4.20
CA ILE A 301 15.14 4.33 3.91
C ILE A 301 14.55 3.53 2.74
N PRO A 302 13.32 3.00 2.86
CA PRO A 302 12.71 2.23 1.79
C PRO A 302 12.54 3.05 0.50
N VAL A 303 12.54 2.36 -0.64
CA VAL A 303 12.40 2.99 -1.96
C VAL A 303 11.34 2.28 -2.78
N GLU A 304 10.40 3.07 -3.30
CA GLU A 304 9.36 2.68 -4.25
C GLU A 304 9.80 3.06 -5.66
N LEU A 305 9.78 2.10 -6.60
CA LEU A 305 9.88 2.42 -8.03
C LEU A 305 8.55 2.09 -8.71
N ASN A 306 8.10 3.02 -9.55
CA ASN A 306 6.78 2.97 -10.19
C ASN A 306 6.86 2.82 -11.72
N GLU A 307 7.97 2.28 -12.22
CA GLU A 307 8.22 2.12 -13.67
C GLU A 307 7.08 1.49 -14.44
N PRO A 308 6.49 0.36 -13.99
CA PRO A 308 5.48 -0.31 -14.79
C PRO A 308 4.27 0.59 -15.11
N HIS A 309 3.94 1.50 -14.19
CA HIS A 309 2.79 2.37 -14.32
C HIS A 309 2.93 3.33 -15.49
N HIS A 310 4.14 3.86 -15.67
CA HIS A 310 4.40 4.81 -16.73
C HIS A 310 4.31 4.15 -18.11
N TRP A 311 4.66 2.87 -18.22
CA TRP A 311 4.47 2.11 -19.46
C TRP A 311 3.00 1.72 -19.67
N GLY A 312 2.34 1.18 -18.64
CA GLY A 312 0.94 0.76 -18.72
C GLY A 312 -0.04 1.90 -18.99
N MET A 313 0.17 3.10 -18.42
CA MET A 313 -0.65 4.29 -18.72
C MET A 313 -0.45 4.84 -20.13
N ARG A 314 0.58 4.37 -20.83
CA ARG A 314 0.86 4.73 -22.23
C ARG A 314 0.42 3.65 -23.22
N ASP A 315 -0.38 2.71 -22.74
CA ASP A 315 -0.90 1.54 -23.47
C ASP A 315 0.20 0.62 -24.02
N ALA A 316 1.36 0.58 -23.35
CA ALA A 316 2.41 -0.39 -23.65
C ALA A 316 1.89 -1.83 -23.50
N PRO A 317 2.39 -2.81 -24.31
CA PRO A 317 2.04 -4.21 -24.15
C PRO A 317 2.35 -4.72 -22.74
N ASP A 318 1.60 -5.72 -22.28
CA ASP A 318 1.77 -6.30 -20.94
C ASP A 318 3.22 -6.78 -20.68
N VAL A 319 3.92 -7.28 -21.71
CA VAL A 319 5.31 -7.70 -21.58
C VAL A 319 6.25 -6.54 -21.24
N ILE A 320 6.06 -5.35 -21.80
CA ILE A 320 6.88 -4.17 -21.47
C ILE A 320 6.59 -3.71 -20.03
N PHE A 321 5.35 -3.87 -19.56
CA PHE A 321 5.01 -3.66 -18.15
C PHE A 321 5.79 -4.61 -17.23
N VAL A 322 5.84 -5.91 -17.56
CA VAL A 322 6.60 -6.92 -16.78
C VAL A 322 8.10 -6.67 -16.83
N VAL A 323 8.66 -6.38 -18.01
CA VAL A 323 10.09 -6.08 -18.20
C VAL A 323 10.50 -4.85 -17.38
N SER A 324 9.69 -3.78 -17.42
CA SER A 324 9.99 -2.57 -16.64
C SER A 324 9.87 -2.80 -15.13
N ALA A 325 9.02 -3.72 -14.66
CA ALA A 325 8.98 -4.14 -13.26
C ALA A 325 10.29 -4.83 -12.83
N TYR A 326 10.80 -5.73 -13.69
CA TYR A 326 12.08 -6.38 -13.46
C TYR A 326 13.25 -5.39 -13.44
N LEU A 327 13.34 -4.50 -14.43
CA LEU A 327 14.40 -3.49 -14.50
C LEU A 327 14.40 -2.55 -13.29
N ALA A 328 13.21 -2.17 -12.81
CA ALA A 328 13.06 -1.38 -11.60
C ALA A 328 13.64 -2.11 -10.38
N ALA A 329 13.21 -3.35 -10.12
CA ALA A 329 13.69 -4.14 -8.98
C ALA A 329 15.20 -4.43 -9.08
N TYR A 330 15.70 -4.75 -10.27
CA TYR A 330 17.12 -5.01 -10.52
C TYR A 330 17.98 -3.78 -10.19
N ASN A 331 17.56 -2.58 -10.64
CA ASN A 331 18.24 -1.34 -10.34
C ASN A 331 18.17 -1.00 -8.85
N ALA A 332 17.00 -1.10 -8.21
CA ALA A 332 16.89 -0.86 -6.77
C ALA A 332 17.89 -1.73 -5.97
N ARG A 333 17.99 -3.03 -6.31
CA ARG A 333 18.95 -3.95 -5.69
C ARG A 333 20.40 -3.56 -5.97
N ALA A 334 20.74 -3.28 -7.23
CA ALA A 334 22.10 -2.93 -7.63
C ALA A 334 22.60 -1.64 -6.96
N PHE A 335 21.69 -0.70 -6.71
CA PHE A 335 21.96 0.56 -6.02
C PHE A 335 21.62 0.51 -4.53
N GLY A 336 21.73 -0.66 -3.89
CA GLY A 336 21.82 -0.78 -2.42
C GLY A 336 20.53 -0.54 -1.64
N VAL A 337 19.36 -0.48 -2.28
CA VAL A 337 18.07 -0.40 -1.58
C VAL A 337 17.85 -1.70 -0.80
N SER A 338 17.59 -1.63 0.50
CA SER A 338 17.33 -2.84 1.31
C SER A 338 15.84 -3.19 1.41
N ASP A 339 14.97 -2.18 1.45
CA ASP A 339 13.51 -2.34 1.49
C ASP A 339 12.91 -1.73 0.22
N TYR A 340 12.68 -2.58 -0.79
CA TYR A 340 12.13 -2.18 -2.08
C TYR A 340 10.62 -2.34 -2.09
N ILE A 341 9.89 -1.30 -2.49
CA ILE A 341 8.45 -1.34 -2.69
C ILE A 341 8.16 -1.50 -4.18
N VAL A 342 7.64 -2.67 -4.56
CA VAL A 342 7.14 -2.92 -5.92
C VAL A 342 5.73 -2.35 -6.06
N GLN A 343 5.58 -1.36 -6.92
CA GLN A 343 4.29 -0.75 -7.22
C GLN A 343 3.59 -1.53 -8.36
N MET A 344 2.36 -1.97 -8.11
CA MET A 344 1.55 -2.79 -9.00
C MET A 344 0.20 -2.12 -9.28
N MET A 345 0.12 -1.41 -10.40
CA MET A 345 -1.10 -0.75 -10.87
C MET A 345 -1.90 -1.71 -11.75
N PHE A 346 -3.03 -2.16 -11.20
CA PHE A 346 -4.08 -2.84 -11.95
C PHE A 346 -4.77 -1.87 -12.91
N ASN A 347 -5.52 -2.39 -13.88
CA ASN A 347 -6.25 -1.65 -14.90
C ASN A 347 -5.35 -0.65 -15.66
N SER A 348 -4.11 -1.07 -15.95
CA SER A 348 -3.12 -0.28 -16.67
C SER A 348 -2.45 -1.13 -17.77
N PRO A 349 -2.88 -1.00 -19.04
CA PRO A 349 -3.87 -0.06 -19.55
C PRO A 349 -5.31 -0.32 -19.10
N ALA A 350 -6.19 0.68 -19.31
CA ALA A 350 -7.61 0.52 -19.04
C ALA A 350 -8.22 -0.47 -20.04
N GLY A 351 -9.08 -1.39 -19.57
CA GLY A 351 -9.76 -2.37 -20.41
C GLY A 351 -9.23 -3.80 -20.34
N LEU A 352 -8.18 -4.05 -19.55
CA LEU A 352 -7.76 -5.41 -19.21
C LEU A 352 -8.85 -6.14 -18.42
N SER A 353 -8.96 -7.46 -18.64
CA SER A 353 -9.82 -8.29 -17.80
C SER A 353 -9.15 -8.58 -16.46
N ASP A 354 -9.95 -8.78 -15.41
CA ASP A 354 -9.46 -9.06 -14.05
C ASP A 354 -8.46 -10.25 -14.02
N ALA A 355 -8.73 -11.30 -14.80
CA ALA A 355 -7.86 -12.47 -14.87
C ALA A 355 -6.51 -12.17 -15.53
N MET A 356 -6.51 -11.44 -16.66
CA MET A 356 -5.28 -11.13 -17.39
C MET A 356 -4.44 -10.08 -16.66
N ASP A 357 -5.11 -9.15 -15.99
CA ASP A 357 -4.43 -8.14 -15.17
C ASP A 357 -3.83 -8.76 -13.90
N LEU A 358 -4.52 -9.69 -13.24
CA LEU A 358 -3.94 -10.50 -12.16
C LEU A 358 -2.73 -11.31 -12.64
N ALA A 359 -2.82 -11.97 -13.81
CA ALA A 359 -1.71 -12.70 -14.39
C ALA A 359 -0.49 -11.81 -14.65
N LYS A 360 -0.71 -10.59 -15.18
CA LYS A 360 0.36 -9.62 -15.39
C LYS A 360 1.06 -9.22 -14.10
N MET A 361 0.31 -9.00 -13.02
CA MET A 361 0.92 -8.69 -11.72
C MET A 361 1.66 -9.89 -11.12
N LEU A 362 1.14 -11.11 -11.28
CA LEU A 362 1.83 -12.33 -10.85
C LEU A 362 3.13 -12.55 -11.62
N ALA A 363 3.14 -12.32 -12.93
CA ALA A 363 4.36 -12.37 -13.75
C ALA A 363 5.39 -11.33 -13.29
N CYS A 364 4.96 -10.10 -12.94
CA CYS A 364 5.87 -9.11 -12.34
C CYS A 364 6.51 -9.63 -11.05
N LEU A 365 5.72 -10.27 -10.17
CA LEU A 365 6.20 -10.79 -8.89
C LEU A 365 7.16 -11.97 -9.07
N GLU A 366 6.82 -12.93 -9.93
CA GLU A 366 7.63 -14.10 -10.20
C GLU A 366 8.99 -13.75 -10.81
N MET A 367 9.02 -12.74 -11.69
CA MET A 367 10.27 -12.23 -12.27
C MET A 367 11.20 -11.59 -11.23
N ILE A 368 10.66 -10.90 -10.21
CA ILE A 368 11.47 -10.18 -9.21
C ILE A 368 11.74 -10.97 -7.94
N GLU A 369 10.94 -12.01 -7.64
CA GLU A 369 11.11 -12.83 -6.43
C GLU A 369 12.53 -13.41 -6.29
N PRO A 370 13.20 -13.90 -7.37
CA PRO A 370 14.60 -14.36 -7.29
C PRO A 370 15.61 -13.28 -6.92
N LEU A 371 15.24 -11.98 -7.01
CA LEU A 371 16.10 -10.88 -6.59
C LEU A 371 16.08 -10.68 -5.07
N ALA A 372 15.07 -11.21 -4.37
CA ALA A 372 14.93 -11.08 -2.93
C ALA A 372 16.04 -11.84 -2.17
N GLY A 373 16.42 -11.32 -1.00
CA GLY A 373 17.40 -11.94 -0.14
C GLY A 373 17.51 -11.23 1.21
N PRO A 374 18.46 -11.63 2.09
CA PRO A 374 18.61 -11.02 3.42
C PRO A 374 18.79 -9.49 3.40
N ASN A 375 19.40 -8.98 2.32
CA ASN A 375 19.71 -7.57 2.13
C ASN A 375 18.80 -6.89 1.08
N PHE A 376 17.77 -7.57 0.58
CA PHE A 376 16.82 -7.02 -0.40
C PHE A 376 15.42 -7.61 -0.16
N ARG A 377 14.58 -6.87 0.55
CA ARG A 377 13.20 -7.24 0.85
C ARG A 377 12.25 -6.57 -0.13
N ILE A 378 11.29 -7.34 -0.64
CA ILE A 378 10.30 -6.86 -1.62
C ILE A 378 8.95 -6.69 -0.92
N TRP A 379 8.46 -5.45 -0.89
CA TRP A 379 7.19 -5.07 -0.32
C TRP A 379 6.18 -4.74 -1.42
N ARG A 380 5.14 -5.57 -1.53
CA ARG A 380 4.03 -5.38 -2.48
C ARG A 380 3.17 -4.16 -2.15
N GLN A 381 3.06 -3.24 -3.09
CA GLN A 381 2.06 -2.17 -3.06
C GLN A 381 1.14 -2.27 -4.28
N THR A 382 -0.16 -2.48 -4.06
CA THR A 382 -1.15 -2.50 -5.14
C THR A 382 -1.89 -1.19 -5.26
N ARG A 383 -2.40 -0.90 -6.46
CA ARG A 383 -3.30 0.24 -6.70
C ARG A 383 -4.21 -0.01 -7.90
N THR A 384 -5.34 0.69 -7.93
CA THR A 384 -6.21 0.77 -9.10
C THR A 384 -5.62 1.76 -10.11
N GLY A 385 -5.78 1.49 -11.41
CA GLY A 385 -5.34 2.35 -12.50
C GLY A 385 -6.22 3.58 -12.62
N LEU A 386 -5.63 4.77 -12.58
CA LEU A 386 -6.40 6.02 -12.55
C LEU A 386 -7.28 6.23 -13.79
N LEU A 387 -6.80 5.83 -14.97
CA LEU A 387 -7.51 5.94 -16.24
C LEU A 387 -8.73 5.00 -16.35
N SER A 388 -8.90 4.08 -15.39
CA SER A 388 -10.02 3.14 -15.37
C SER A 388 -11.24 3.65 -14.59
N TYR A 389 -11.12 4.77 -13.87
CA TYR A 389 -12.22 5.27 -13.06
C TYR A 389 -13.34 5.86 -13.93
N PRO A 390 -14.60 5.39 -13.74
CA PRO A 390 -15.74 5.99 -14.41
C PRO A 390 -16.09 7.36 -13.81
N LEU A 391 -16.79 8.18 -14.58
CA LEU A 391 -17.30 9.49 -14.13
C LEU A 391 -18.51 9.38 -13.20
N ASP A 392 -19.33 8.33 -13.34
CA ASP A 392 -20.49 8.15 -12.48
C ASP A 392 -20.05 7.85 -11.04
N PRO A 393 -20.49 8.63 -10.03
CA PRO A 393 -20.02 8.45 -8.66
C PRO A 393 -20.41 7.10 -8.03
N THR A 394 -21.48 6.46 -8.48
CA THR A 394 -21.90 5.14 -7.99
C THR A 394 -20.99 4.07 -8.57
N GLU A 395 -20.76 4.12 -9.88
CA GLU A 395 -19.82 3.21 -10.57
C GLU A 395 -18.41 3.37 -10.03
N ALA A 396 -17.94 4.59 -9.76
CA ALA A 396 -16.59 4.83 -9.26
C ALA A 396 -16.35 4.25 -7.85
N ARG A 397 -17.35 4.32 -6.97
CA ARG A 397 -17.32 3.67 -5.64
C ARG A 397 -17.31 2.14 -5.75
N ALA A 398 -18.11 1.61 -6.67
CA ALA A 398 -18.14 0.18 -6.95
C ALA A 398 -16.78 -0.30 -7.48
N HIS A 399 -16.24 0.39 -8.48
CA HIS A 399 -14.95 0.12 -9.11
C HIS A 399 -13.79 0.15 -8.10
N LEU A 400 -13.75 1.14 -7.22
CA LEU A 400 -12.78 1.20 -6.12
C LEU A 400 -12.82 -0.07 -5.27
N SER A 401 -14.01 -0.50 -4.88
CA SER A 401 -14.18 -1.63 -3.97
C SER A 401 -13.87 -2.97 -4.64
N THR A 402 -14.32 -3.18 -5.88
CA THR A 402 -14.12 -4.43 -6.62
C THR A 402 -12.66 -4.61 -7.04
N SER A 403 -12.02 -3.54 -7.54
CA SER A 403 -10.60 -3.60 -7.92
C SER A 403 -9.69 -3.85 -6.72
N ILE A 404 -9.97 -3.26 -5.54
CA ILE A 404 -9.22 -3.57 -4.31
C ILE A 404 -9.44 -5.02 -3.87
N TYR A 405 -10.64 -5.56 -4.00
CA TYR A 405 -10.90 -6.98 -3.69
C TYR A 405 -10.06 -7.92 -4.56
N LEU A 406 -9.93 -7.63 -5.86
CA LEU A 406 -9.03 -8.37 -6.77
C LEU A 406 -7.56 -8.22 -6.35
N GLN A 407 -7.11 -7.00 -6.06
CA GLN A 407 -5.74 -6.70 -5.63
C GLN A 407 -5.31 -7.52 -4.40
N MET A 408 -6.25 -7.83 -3.50
CA MET A 408 -5.98 -8.64 -2.32
C MET A 408 -5.55 -10.09 -2.64
N ALA A 409 -5.76 -10.59 -3.86
CA ALA A 409 -5.20 -11.87 -4.31
C ALA A 409 -3.66 -11.90 -4.19
N LEU A 410 -3.01 -10.74 -4.36
CA LEU A 410 -1.55 -10.62 -4.23
C LEU A 410 -1.07 -10.53 -2.78
N ARG A 411 -1.97 -10.49 -1.80
CA ARG A 411 -1.67 -10.24 -0.38
C ARG A 411 -0.76 -9.02 -0.20
N PRO A 412 -1.17 -7.83 -0.68
CA PRO A 412 -0.33 -6.64 -0.63
C PRO A 412 -0.01 -6.24 0.82
N HIS A 413 1.14 -5.63 1.03
CA HIS A 413 1.47 -5.01 2.32
C HIS A 413 0.99 -3.56 2.38
N ILE A 414 0.83 -2.91 1.22
CA ILE A 414 0.31 -1.55 1.08
C ILE A 414 -0.76 -1.55 -0.02
N VAL A 415 -1.91 -0.95 0.26
CA VAL A 415 -2.94 -0.66 -0.74
C VAL A 415 -3.00 0.85 -0.90
N HIS A 416 -2.63 1.32 -2.10
CA HIS A 416 -2.87 2.71 -2.47
C HIS A 416 -4.32 2.82 -2.95
N VAL A 417 -5.13 3.43 -2.09
CA VAL A 417 -6.53 3.73 -2.37
C VAL A 417 -6.57 4.91 -3.34
N VAL A 418 -6.89 4.67 -4.61
CA VAL A 418 -7.17 5.76 -5.56
C VAL A 418 -8.57 6.30 -5.26
N GLY A 419 -8.73 7.63 -5.31
CA GLY A 419 -9.99 8.27 -4.95
C GLY A 419 -11.09 7.89 -5.94
N HIS A 420 -12.31 7.62 -5.45
CA HIS A 420 -13.46 7.43 -6.33
C HIS A 420 -13.83 8.72 -7.10
N THR A 421 -13.18 9.84 -6.77
CA THR A 421 -13.30 11.13 -7.44
C THR A 421 -12.27 11.33 -8.55
N GLU A 422 -11.37 10.37 -8.81
CA GLU A 422 -10.21 10.51 -9.71
C GLU A 422 -10.55 11.12 -11.08
N ALA A 423 -11.62 10.63 -11.72
CA ALA A 423 -12.05 11.12 -13.02
C ALA A 423 -12.78 12.48 -12.99
N HIS A 424 -13.06 13.02 -11.80
CA HIS A 424 -13.91 14.20 -11.62
C HIS A 424 -13.15 15.40 -11.01
N HIS A 425 -12.51 15.22 -9.84
CA HIS A 425 -11.85 16.31 -9.12
C HIS A 425 -10.79 15.80 -8.13
N ALA A 426 -9.88 16.69 -7.72
CA ALA A 426 -8.93 16.41 -6.65
C ALA A 426 -9.66 16.04 -5.35
N ALA A 427 -9.28 14.92 -4.75
CA ALA A 427 -9.95 14.39 -3.57
C ALA A 427 -9.85 15.35 -2.39
N THR A 428 -11.00 15.70 -1.81
CA THR A 428 -11.07 16.39 -0.51
C THR A 428 -10.78 15.40 0.62
N ALA A 429 -10.52 15.91 1.83
CA ALA A 429 -10.31 15.05 3.00
C ALA A 429 -11.47 14.07 3.24
N MET A 430 -12.71 14.51 2.99
CA MET A 430 -13.89 13.65 3.14
C MET A 430 -13.96 12.55 2.08
N ASP A 431 -13.56 12.84 0.85
CA ASP A 431 -13.48 11.83 -0.22
C ASP A 431 -12.43 10.77 0.12
N VAL A 432 -11.28 11.17 0.68
CA VAL A 432 -10.24 10.25 1.16
C VAL A 432 -10.77 9.36 2.28
N ILE A 433 -11.47 9.94 3.25
CA ILE A 433 -12.03 9.19 4.38
C ILE A 433 -13.07 8.17 3.91
N GLU A 434 -13.98 8.58 3.01
CA GLU A 434 -14.96 7.70 2.39
C GLU A 434 -14.28 6.56 1.61
N ALA A 435 -13.31 6.89 0.75
CA ALA A 435 -12.57 5.93 -0.05
C ALA A 435 -11.84 4.89 0.83
N CYS A 436 -11.25 5.31 1.96
CA CYS A 436 -10.64 4.40 2.92
C CYS A 436 -11.67 3.47 3.58
N GLY A 437 -12.88 3.97 3.88
CA GLY A 437 -13.98 3.15 4.40
C GLY A 437 -14.39 2.04 3.43
N LEU A 438 -14.53 2.38 2.14
CA LEU A 438 -14.83 1.42 1.07
C LEU A 438 -13.71 0.38 0.92
N ALA A 439 -12.45 0.84 0.88
CA ALA A 439 -11.28 -0.04 0.81
C ALA A 439 -11.21 -1.01 1.98
N ARG A 440 -11.42 -0.53 3.22
CA ARG A 440 -11.44 -1.38 4.43
C ARG A 440 -12.50 -2.48 4.34
N ARG A 441 -13.69 -2.17 3.81
CA ARG A 441 -14.74 -3.17 3.60
C ARG A 441 -14.31 -4.23 2.59
N ALA A 442 -13.75 -3.84 1.44
CA ALA A 442 -13.27 -4.77 0.42
C ALA A 442 -12.14 -5.68 0.96
N ILE A 443 -11.17 -5.10 1.65
CA ILE A 443 -10.05 -5.83 2.29
C ILE A 443 -10.57 -6.82 3.34
N ALA A 444 -11.49 -6.38 4.22
CA ALA A 444 -12.07 -7.27 5.22
C ALA A 444 -12.82 -8.44 4.59
N ASN A 445 -13.54 -8.22 3.49
CA ASN A 445 -14.20 -9.29 2.76
C ASN A 445 -13.18 -10.30 2.20
N ALA A 446 -12.08 -9.82 1.61
CA ALA A 446 -11.05 -10.69 1.06
C ALA A 446 -10.37 -11.54 2.16
N LEU A 447 -10.02 -10.91 3.29
CA LEU A 447 -9.41 -11.59 4.44
C LEU A 447 -10.37 -12.59 5.12
N ASN A 448 -11.68 -12.42 4.99
CA ASN A 448 -12.68 -13.35 5.50
C ASN A 448 -12.86 -14.61 4.64
N GLY A 449 -12.04 -14.80 3.60
CA GLY A 449 -12.00 -16.04 2.81
C GLY A 449 -12.37 -15.82 1.34
N ALA A 450 -11.62 -14.96 0.64
CA ALA A 450 -11.68 -14.91 -0.82
C ALA A 450 -11.28 -16.26 -1.45
N PRO A 451 -11.87 -16.64 -2.60
CA PRO A 451 -11.33 -17.71 -3.43
C PRO A 451 -9.87 -17.42 -3.80
N ASP A 452 -9.07 -18.47 -3.95
CA ASP A 452 -7.71 -18.33 -4.49
C ASP A 452 -7.78 -18.09 -6.00
N MET A 453 -7.84 -16.81 -6.38
CA MET A 453 -7.85 -16.37 -7.77
C MET A 453 -6.51 -16.61 -8.47
N THR A 454 -5.43 -16.82 -7.72
CA THR A 454 -4.09 -17.05 -8.29
C THR A 454 -3.94 -18.46 -8.84
N ALA A 455 -4.72 -19.43 -8.32
CA ALA A 455 -4.67 -20.82 -8.75
C ALA A 455 -5.44 -21.11 -10.07
N ASP A 456 -6.09 -20.11 -10.68
CA ASP A 456 -6.80 -20.29 -11.94
C ASP A 456 -5.83 -20.66 -13.08
N HIS A 457 -6.10 -21.75 -13.80
CA HIS A 457 -5.27 -22.24 -14.90
C HIS A 457 -5.05 -21.18 -16.00
N THR A 458 -6.06 -20.37 -16.30
CA THR A 458 -5.98 -19.33 -17.34
C THR A 458 -5.05 -18.20 -16.90
N VAL A 459 -5.06 -17.88 -15.60
CA VAL A 459 -4.13 -16.92 -15.00
C VAL A 459 -2.71 -17.46 -15.07
N GLN A 460 -2.48 -18.70 -14.63
CA GLN A 460 -1.16 -19.33 -14.62
C GLN A 460 -0.56 -19.47 -16.03
N ALA A 461 -1.35 -19.90 -17.02
CA ALA A 461 -0.89 -19.99 -18.41
C ALA A 461 -0.45 -18.61 -18.96
N ARG A 462 -1.13 -17.53 -18.55
CA ARG A 462 -0.76 -16.17 -18.95
C ARG A 462 0.49 -15.67 -18.21
N VAL A 463 0.72 -16.10 -16.97
CA VAL A 463 1.96 -15.83 -16.23
C VAL A 463 3.16 -16.42 -16.98
N GLU A 464 3.09 -17.70 -17.34
CA GLU A 464 4.13 -18.39 -18.09
C GLU A 464 4.41 -17.70 -19.44
N GLU A 465 3.36 -17.38 -20.21
CA GLU A 465 3.46 -16.64 -21.48
C GLU A 465 4.21 -15.30 -21.31
N LEU A 466 3.89 -14.54 -20.26
CA LEU A 466 4.51 -13.24 -20.01
C LEU A 466 5.98 -13.34 -19.59
N ILE A 467 6.34 -14.35 -18.80
CA ILE A 467 7.71 -14.57 -18.34
C ILE A 467 8.61 -14.95 -19.54
N ASP A 468 8.14 -15.86 -20.38
CA ASP A 468 8.87 -16.28 -21.59
C ASP A 468 9.12 -15.11 -22.53
N GLU A 469 8.08 -14.31 -22.81
CA GLU A 469 8.18 -13.12 -23.67
C GLU A 469 9.08 -12.04 -23.03
N ALA A 470 8.96 -11.80 -21.72
CA ALA A 470 9.79 -10.81 -21.01
C ALA A 470 11.28 -11.17 -21.05
N GLN A 471 11.62 -12.47 -20.99
CA GLN A 471 13.00 -12.92 -21.09
C GLN A 471 13.61 -12.62 -22.48
N ILE A 472 12.81 -12.71 -23.55
CA ILE A 472 13.25 -12.34 -24.90
C ILE A 472 13.55 -10.84 -24.96
N THR A 473 12.66 -9.99 -24.43
CA THR A 473 12.87 -8.54 -24.37
C THR A 473 14.11 -8.18 -23.55
N LEU A 474 14.29 -8.78 -22.38
CA LEU A 474 15.46 -8.55 -21.52
C LEU A 474 16.76 -8.96 -22.21
N ASN A 475 16.77 -10.10 -22.92
CA ASN A 475 17.92 -10.53 -23.70
C ASN A 475 18.25 -9.55 -24.85
N ALA A 476 17.23 -8.95 -25.47
CA ALA A 476 17.45 -7.90 -26.46
C ALA A 476 18.10 -6.65 -25.85
N ILE A 477 17.69 -6.24 -24.64
CA ILE A 477 18.33 -5.13 -23.90
C ILE A 477 19.78 -5.47 -23.56
N LEU A 478 20.05 -6.69 -23.05
CA LEU A 478 21.41 -7.16 -22.77
C LEU A 478 22.30 -7.10 -24.03
N GLY A 479 21.75 -7.45 -25.19
CA GLY A 479 22.46 -7.45 -26.47
C GLY A 479 22.82 -6.06 -27.00
N LEU A 480 22.24 -4.98 -26.47
CA LEU A 480 22.59 -3.61 -26.87
C LEU A 480 23.94 -3.15 -26.30
N ALA A 481 24.35 -3.70 -25.18
CA ALA A 481 25.52 -3.22 -24.46
C ALA A 481 26.83 -3.58 -25.19
N PRO A 482 27.80 -2.65 -25.26
CA PRO A 482 29.15 -2.95 -25.70
C PRO A 482 29.80 -4.08 -24.88
N PRO A 483 30.76 -4.84 -25.44
CA PRO A 483 31.39 -5.98 -24.75
C PRO A 483 32.11 -5.66 -23.43
N ASP A 484 32.45 -4.40 -23.18
CA ASP A 484 33.12 -3.91 -21.97
C ASP A 484 32.15 -3.54 -20.83
N ILE A 485 30.84 -3.52 -21.09
CA ILE A 485 29.81 -3.27 -20.07
C ILE A 485 29.43 -4.60 -19.40
N THR A 486 29.76 -4.72 -18.11
CA THR A 486 29.52 -5.96 -17.34
C THR A 486 28.10 -6.08 -16.79
N GLU A 487 27.43 -4.95 -16.54
CA GLU A 487 26.06 -4.91 -15.99
C GLU A 487 25.11 -4.08 -16.87
N PRO A 488 24.73 -4.57 -18.06
CA PRO A 488 23.93 -3.83 -19.03
C PRO A 488 22.58 -3.33 -18.49
N LEU A 489 21.94 -4.08 -17.58
CA LEU A 489 20.64 -3.72 -17.02
C LEU A 489 20.69 -2.60 -15.98
N THR A 490 21.88 -2.12 -15.64
CA THR A 490 22.11 -0.95 -14.78
C THR A 490 22.85 0.17 -15.50
N ASP A 491 23.31 -0.06 -16.73
CA ASP A 491 24.04 0.93 -17.49
C ASP A 491 23.08 1.98 -18.10
N PRO A 492 23.17 3.27 -17.72
CA PRO A 492 22.23 4.30 -18.19
C PRO A 492 22.18 4.41 -19.71
N THR A 493 23.32 4.31 -20.39
CA THR A 493 23.40 4.39 -21.86
C THR A 493 22.67 3.21 -22.51
N THR A 494 22.89 1.99 -22.03
CA THR A 494 22.20 0.79 -22.52
C THR A 494 20.68 0.88 -22.32
N LEU A 495 20.25 1.31 -21.13
CA LEU A 495 18.83 1.48 -20.82
C LEU A 495 18.16 2.58 -21.66
N ALA A 496 18.84 3.71 -21.88
CA ALA A 496 18.35 4.77 -22.77
C ALA A 496 18.26 4.28 -24.23
N ARG A 497 19.23 3.47 -24.69
CA ARG A 497 19.19 2.84 -26.02
C ARG A 497 18.03 1.86 -26.17
N ALA A 498 17.68 1.10 -25.13
CA ALA A 498 16.52 0.21 -25.18
C ALA A 498 15.22 0.97 -25.52
N VAL A 499 15.09 2.21 -25.04
CA VAL A 499 13.94 3.08 -25.35
C VAL A 499 14.07 3.67 -26.76
N SER A 500 15.22 4.27 -27.11
CA SER A 500 15.38 4.96 -28.39
C SER A 500 15.37 4.02 -29.60
N MET A 501 15.70 2.74 -29.39
CA MET A 501 15.65 1.68 -30.41
C MET A 501 14.30 0.94 -30.44
N GLY A 502 13.37 1.27 -29.53
CA GLY A 502 12.02 0.70 -29.50
C GLY A 502 11.91 -0.70 -28.91
N ILE A 503 12.94 -1.20 -28.22
CA ILE A 503 12.82 -2.42 -27.42
C ILE A 503 11.81 -2.17 -26.29
N LEU A 504 11.93 -1.03 -25.62
CA LEU A 504 10.91 -0.47 -24.74
C LEU A 504 10.19 0.67 -25.47
N ASP A 505 8.92 0.49 -25.80
CA ASP A 505 8.12 1.46 -26.55
C ASP A 505 6.66 1.45 -26.06
N ALA A 506 5.92 2.51 -26.37
CA ALA A 506 4.50 2.60 -26.05
C ALA A 506 3.76 3.46 -27.09
N PRO A 507 2.49 3.15 -27.43
CA PRO A 507 1.73 3.92 -28.41
C PRO A 507 1.69 5.43 -28.14
N HIS A 508 1.60 5.84 -26.87
CA HIS A 508 1.50 7.26 -26.49
C HIS A 508 2.84 8.02 -26.56
N LEU A 509 3.93 7.37 -27.00
CA LEU A 509 5.22 8.02 -27.23
C LEU A 509 5.41 8.50 -28.68
N ARG A 510 4.37 8.46 -29.50
CA ARG A 510 4.44 9.00 -30.86
C ARG A 510 4.90 10.46 -30.86
N ASN A 511 5.88 10.78 -31.72
CA ASN A 511 6.55 12.08 -31.82
C ASN A 511 7.40 12.47 -30.60
N ASN A 512 7.77 11.52 -29.75
CA ASN A 512 8.70 11.76 -28.66
C ASN A 512 10.15 11.81 -29.18
N PRO A 513 11.00 12.76 -28.73
CA PRO A 513 12.39 12.83 -29.18
C PRO A 513 13.30 11.72 -28.63
N PHE A 514 12.86 10.98 -27.60
CA PHE A 514 13.65 9.94 -26.93
C PHE A 514 13.18 8.50 -27.21
N ALA A 515 11.97 8.33 -27.74
CA ALA A 515 11.35 7.02 -27.97
C ALA A 515 10.70 6.94 -29.36
N LEU A 516 10.62 5.74 -29.94
CA LEU A 516 10.07 5.58 -31.29
C LEU A 516 8.56 5.86 -31.38
N GLY A 517 7.78 5.44 -30.38
CA GLY A 517 6.32 5.59 -30.38
C GLY A 517 5.65 4.92 -31.59
N ARG A 518 6.25 3.83 -32.07
CA ARG A 518 5.83 3.11 -33.28
C ARG A 518 5.03 1.86 -32.96
N ILE A 519 5.24 1.29 -31.77
CA ILE A 519 4.48 0.12 -31.33
C ILE A 519 2.98 0.43 -31.33
N VAL A 520 2.20 -0.54 -31.78
CA VAL A 520 0.74 -0.48 -31.76
C VAL A 520 0.25 -1.64 -30.94
N THR A 521 -0.73 -1.37 -30.09
CA THR A 521 -1.26 -2.35 -29.15
C THR A 521 -2.76 -2.50 -29.28
N ARG A 522 -3.27 -3.63 -28.82
CA ARG A 522 -4.70 -3.92 -28.76
C ARG A 522 -4.98 -4.86 -27.60
N VAL A 523 -6.07 -4.58 -26.90
CA VAL A 523 -6.67 -5.52 -25.95
C VAL A 523 -7.40 -6.62 -26.73
N ASP A 524 -6.95 -7.86 -26.59
CA ASP A 524 -7.54 -9.02 -27.26
C ASP A 524 -8.83 -9.49 -26.56
N GLN A 525 -9.45 -10.55 -27.10
CA GLN A 525 -10.67 -11.15 -26.54
C GLN A 525 -10.51 -11.75 -25.13
N ARG A 526 -9.28 -12.04 -24.69
CA ARG A 526 -8.98 -12.49 -23.32
C ARG A 526 -8.97 -11.31 -22.35
N GLY A 527 -8.86 -10.08 -22.86
CA GLY A 527 -8.62 -8.87 -22.07
C GLY A 527 -7.14 -8.63 -21.81
N THR A 528 -6.27 -9.03 -22.75
CA THR A 528 -4.80 -8.92 -22.67
C THR A 528 -4.31 -7.81 -23.60
N ASN A 529 -3.38 -6.95 -23.18
CA ASN A 529 -2.82 -5.93 -24.07
C ASN A 529 -1.56 -6.43 -24.78
N LEU A 530 -1.66 -6.61 -26.10
CA LEU A 530 -0.61 -7.19 -26.94
C LEU A 530 -0.11 -6.20 -27.99
N ALA A 531 1.15 -6.33 -28.38
CA ALA A 531 1.66 -5.69 -29.59
C ALA A 531 1.00 -6.35 -30.82
N ILE A 532 0.67 -5.54 -31.84
CA ILE A 532 0.07 -6.03 -33.09
C ILE A 532 0.85 -5.54 -34.30
N ASP A 533 0.82 -6.35 -35.37
CA ASP A 533 1.33 -5.94 -36.67
C ASP A 533 0.35 -4.98 -37.36
N LEU A 534 0.86 -3.85 -37.84
CA LEU A 534 0.05 -2.81 -38.48
C LEU A 534 -0.58 -3.26 -39.80
N GLU A 535 0.11 -4.12 -40.57
CA GLU A 535 -0.35 -4.56 -41.88
C GLU A 535 -1.37 -5.70 -41.79
N GLY A 536 -1.23 -6.59 -40.80
CA GLY A 536 -2.05 -7.79 -40.63
C GLY A 536 -3.10 -7.71 -39.53
N ASN A 537 -2.97 -6.77 -38.58
CA ASN A 537 -3.76 -6.72 -37.35
C ASN A 537 -3.70 -8.03 -36.52
N GLU A 538 -2.60 -8.77 -36.63
CA GLU A 538 -2.33 -9.99 -35.89
C GLU A 538 -1.43 -9.69 -34.67
N PRO A 539 -1.58 -10.41 -33.55
CA PRO A 539 -0.66 -10.32 -32.42
C PRO A 539 0.79 -10.65 -32.82
N LEU A 540 1.74 -9.94 -32.24
CA LEU A 540 3.18 -10.20 -32.38
C LEU A 540 3.71 -10.79 -31.08
N SER A 541 4.49 -11.87 -31.18
CA SER A 541 5.41 -12.30 -30.12
C SER A 541 6.56 -11.29 -29.98
N GLU A 542 7.26 -11.28 -28.84
CA GLU A 542 8.44 -10.43 -28.67
C GLU A 542 9.56 -10.83 -29.63
N ALA A 543 9.72 -12.12 -29.94
CA ALA A 543 10.70 -12.55 -30.94
C ALA A 543 10.44 -11.90 -32.30
N GLU A 544 9.19 -11.90 -32.76
CA GLU A 544 8.80 -11.25 -34.02
C GLU A 544 8.91 -9.73 -33.95
N ARG A 545 8.49 -9.13 -32.82
CA ARG A 545 8.56 -7.68 -32.62
C ARG A 545 10.00 -7.18 -32.62
N ILE A 546 10.89 -7.84 -31.87
CA ILE A 546 12.30 -7.49 -31.77
C ILE A 546 13.02 -7.71 -33.10
N ALA A 547 12.72 -8.77 -33.85
CA ALA A 547 13.33 -9.03 -35.16
C ALA A 547 12.99 -7.95 -36.22
N LYS A 548 11.92 -7.17 -36.00
CA LYS A 548 11.55 -6.03 -36.86
C LYS A 548 12.29 -4.73 -36.50
N LEU A 549 13.06 -4.71 -35.40
CA LEU A 549 13.88 -3.56 -35.00
C LEU A 549 15.28 -3.64 -35.62
N GLU A 550 15.85 -2.49 -36.00
CA GLU A 550 17.23 -2.39 -36.47
C GLU A 550 18.17 -2.23 -35.24
N LEU A 551 18.52 -3.36 -34.61
CA LEU A 551 19.33 -3.42 -33.37
C LEU A 551 20.86 -3.39 -33.58
#